data_AF-A0A0K8W219-F1
#
_entry.id   AF-A0A0K8W219-F1
#
_cell.length_a   1.000
_cell.length_b   1.000
_cell.length_c   1.000
_cell.angle_alpha   90.00
_cell.angle_beta   90.00
_cell.angle_gamma   90.00
#
_symmetry.space_group_name_H-M   'P 1'
#
loop_
_entity.id
_entity.type
_entity.pdbx_description
1 polymer ?
#
loop_
_entity_poly.entity_id
_entity_poly.type
_entity_poly.pdbx_seq_one_letter_code
_entity_poly.pdbx_strand_id
1 'polypeptide(L)'
;MWIPGHAGIIGNELADLKAKSVAMEPLFTFNYMVGKDIFLLVNNFLKEQKRNSWNSVQNYYSNFNTIGMQPHIPPTCRANDIIAFTRLRIGHTMATHSHLLNGSNRPRCEFCTYSSLTVKHLLDECTKFSATRNSLFDDQPISNTLKAFSEENIHK
;
A
#
# COMPACT_ATOMS: atom_id res chain seq x y z
N MET A 1 14.88 -41.09 37.15
CA MET A 1 14.03 -41.88 38.07
C MET A 1 13.03 -42.64 37.22
N TRP A 2 12.94 -43.97 37.38
CA TRP A 2 12.02 -44.82 36.63
C TRP A 2 10.82 -45.18 37.51
N ILE A 3 9.64 -45.29 36.90
CA ILE A 3 8.39 -45.64 37.59
C ILE A 3 7.78 -46.85 36.86
N PRO A 4 7.33 -47.90 37.59
CA PRO A 4 6.72 -49.07 37.00
C PRO A 4 5.36 -48.76 36.38
N GLY A 5 5.15 -49.25 35.16
CA GLY A 5 3.84 -49.26 34.53
C GLY A 5 2.92 -50.30 35.16
N HIS A 6 1.60 -50.12 34.98
CA HIS A 6 0.57 -51.07 35.43
C HIS A 6 0.55 -51.33 36.95
N ALA A 7 1.10 -50.39 37.73
CA ALA A 7 1.16 -50.46 39.19
C ALA A 7 0.01 -49.71 39.90
N GLY A 8 -1.07 -49.37 39.21
CA GLY A 8 -2.19 -48.60 39.78
C GLY A 8 -1.90 -47.10 39.96
N ILE A 9 -0.80 -46.60 39.41
CA ILE A 9 -0.38 -45.20 39.57
C ILE A 9 -1.21 -44.34 38.61
N ILE A 10 -2.16 -43.58 39.16
CA ILE A 10 -3.12 -42.75 38.42
C ILE A 10 -2.45 -41.93 37.31
N GLY A 11 -1.33 -41.26 37.59
CA GLY A 11 -0.62 -40.46 36.60
C GLY A 11 -0.08 -41.27 35.42
N ASN A 12 0.40 -42.49 35.68
CA ASN A 12 0.88 -43.39 34.62
C ASN A 12 -0.29 -43.95 33.80
N GLU A 13 -1.39 -44.32 34.46
CA GLU A 13 -2.58 -44.82 33.77
C GLU A 13 -3.20 -43.76 32.85
N LEU A 14 -3.24 -42.50 33.28
CA LEU A 14 -3.70 -41.39 32.45
C LEU A 14 -2.78 -41.16 31.23
N ALA A 15 -1.46 -41.25 31.42
CA ALA A 15 -0.50 -41.15 30.32
C ALA A 15 -0.66 -42.31 29.32
N ASP A 16 -0.80 -43.54 29.80
CA ASP A 16 -1.01 -44.74 28.97
C ASP A 16 -2.35 -44.67 28.21
N LEU A 17 -3.42 -44.23 28.85
CA LEU A 17 -4.72 -44.03 28.22
C LEU A 17 -4.63 -42.98 27.10
N LYS A 18 -3.95 -41.86 27.34
CA LYS A 18 -3.78 -40.81 26.34
C LYS A 18 -2.89 -41.27 25.18
N ALA A 19 -1.83 -42.02 25.45
CA ALA A 19 -0.99 -42.61 24.42
C ALA A 19 -1.78 -43.59 23.53
N LYS A 20 -2.60 -44.45 24.15
CA LYS A 20 -3.49 -45.37 23.42
C LYS A 20 -4.54 -44.63 22.59
N SER A 21 -5.14 -43.56 23.12
CA SER A 21 -6.13 -42.79 22.37
C SER A 21 -5.50 -42.14 21.14
N VAL A 22 -4.32 -41.52 21.29
CA VAL A 22 -3.60 -40.86 20.18
C VAL A 22 -3.11 -41.87 19.14
N ALA A 23 -2.75 -43.08 19.54
CA ALA A 23 -2.36 -44.14 18.61
C ALA A 23 -3.50 -44.59 17.67
N MET A 24 -4.76 -44.31 18.04
CA MET A 24 -5.94 -44.57 17.21
C MET A 24 -6.34 -43.37 16.34
N GLU A 25 -5.73 -42.20 16.53
CA GLU A 25 -5.99 -41.01 15.72
C GLU A 25 -5.19 -41.08 14.40
N PRO A 26 -5.71 -40.53 13.30
CA PRO A 26 -4.98 -40.47 12.04
C PRO A 26 -3.70 -39.65 12.20
N LEU A 27 -2.61 -40.13 11.59
CA LEU A 27 -1.35 -39.41 11.57
C LEU A 27 -1.50 -38.10 10.78
N PHE A 28 -1.39 -36.97 11.48
CA PHE A 28 -1.26 -35.68 10.82
C PHE A 28 0.18 -35.49 10.34
N THR A 29 0.42 -35.69 9.05
CA THR A 29 1.68 -35.33 8.41
C THR A 29 1.57 -33.92 7.85
N PHE A 30 2.57 -33.10 8.15
CA PHE A 30 2.77 -31.82 7.49
C PHE A 30 3.88 -31.98 6.46
N ASN A 31 3.80 -31.22 5.37
CA ASN A 31 4.94 -31.08 4.48
C ASN A 31 6.13 -30.56 5.30
N TYR A 32 7.30 -31.14 5.08
CA TYR A 32 8.53 -30.65 5.70
C TYR A 32 8.73 -29.19 5.30
N MET A 33 8.56 -28.27 6.25
CA MET A 33 8.83 -26.84 6.07
C MET A 33 10.20 -26.53 6.63
N VAL A 34 11.04 -25.89 5.82
CA VAL A 34 12.33 -25.38 6.27
C VAL A 34 12.12 -24.00 6.89
N GLY A 35 12.99 -23.56 7.79
CA GLY A 35 12.92 -22.21 8.37
C GLY A 35 12.78 -21.10 7.30
N LYS A 36 13.37 -21.29 6.12
CA LYS A 36 13.22 -20.38 4.97
C LYS A 36 11.75 -20.20 4.53
N ASP A 37 10.95 -21.26 4.55
CA ASP A 37 9.54 -21.21 4.18
C ASP A 37 8.75 -20.39 5.20
N ILE A 38 9.03 -20.60 6.49
CA ILE A 38 8.44 -19.82 7.59
C ILE A 38 8.83 -18.34 7.45
N PHE A 39 10.11 -18.03 7.20
CA PHE A 39 10.56 -16.66 6.98
C PHE A 39 9.87 -16.01 5.77
N LEU A 40 9.69 -16.74 4.67
CA LEU A 40 8.98 -16.23 3.50
C LEU A 40 7.51 -15.94 3.82
N LEU A 41 6.81 -16.86 4.50
CA LEU A 41 5.42 -16.69 4.90
C LEU A 41 5.24 -15.47 5.82
N VAL A 42 6.09 -15.35 6.84
CA VAL A 42 6.06 -14.21 7.77
C VAL A 42 6.34 -12.90 7.02
N ASN A 43 7.35 -12.86 6.17
CA ASN A 43 7.68 -11.66 5.39
C ASN A 43 6.53 -11.26 4.45
N ASN A 44 5.88 -12.22 3.81
CA ASN A 44 4.72 -11.95 2.96
C ASN A 44 3.54 -11.41 3.78
N PHE A 45 3.25 -12.01 4.94
CA PHE A 45 2.23 -11.51 5.85
C PHE A 45 2.50 -10.07 6.29
N LEU A 46 3.75 -9.76 6.70
CA LEU A 46 4.14 -8.40 7.09
C LEU A 46 4.03 -7.40 5.94
N LYS A 47 4.40 -7.80 4.71
CA LYS A 47 4.24 -6.96 3.51
C LYS A 47 2.77 -6.64 3.24
N GLU A 48 1.89 -7.64 3.32
CA GLU A 48 0.45 -7.43 3.14
C GLU A 48 -0.12 -6.53 4.23
N GLN A 49 0.24 -6.75 5.50
CA GLN A 49 -0.21 -5.88 6.61
C GLN A 49 0.24 -4.43 6.42
N LYS A 50 1.49 -4.21 5.97
CA LYS A 50 1.99 -2.88 5.66
C LYS A 50 1.20 -2.23 4.51
N ARG A 51 0.92 -2.99 3.44
CA ARG A 51 0.12 -2.51 2.30
C ARG A 51 -1.31 -2.18 2.71
N ASN A 52 -1.93 -3.01 3.54
CA ASN A 52 -3.28 -2.80 4.05
C ASN A 52 -3.35 -1.54 4.93
N SER A 53 -2.40 -1.39 5.85
CA SER A 53 -2.30 -0.17 6.67
C SER A 53 -2.10 1.07 5.80
N TRP A 54 -1.23 1.01 4.79
CA TRP A 54 -1.01 2.11 3.86
C TRP A 54 -2.28 2.49 3.09
N ASN A 55 -3.01 1.52 2.54
CA ASN A 55 -4.23 1.76 1.77
C ASN A 55 -5.46 2.09 2.63
N SER A 56 -5.39 1.88 3.96
CA SER A 56 -6.47 2.25 4.87
C SER A 56 -6.62 3.77 5.02
N VAL A 57 -5.52 4.52 4.90
CA VAL A 57 -5.51 5.98 4.95
C VAL A 57 -5.77 6.49 3.54
N GLN A 58 -7.04 6.64 3.17
CA GLN A 58 -7.48 7.18 1.86
C GLN A 58 -6.96 8.61 1.65
N ASN A 59 -5.73 8.75 1.16
CA ASN A 59 -5.08 10.03 0.92
C ASN A 59 -4.82 10.26 -0.57
N TYR A 60 -4.48 11.48 -0.95
CA TYR A 60 -4.28 11.79 -2.37
C TYR A 60 -3.10 11.00 -2.97
N TYR A 61 -2.03 10.80 -2.21
CA TYR A 61 -0.82 10.13 -2.67
C TYR A 61 -0.99 8.62 -2.86
N SER A 62 -1.88 7.96 -2.10
CA SER A 62 -2.17 6.53 -2.26
C SER A 62 -2.77 6.19 -3.63
N ASN A 63 -3.34 7.17 -4.36
CA ASN A 63 -3.78 6.99 -5.75
C ASN A 63 -2.62 6.69 -6.71
N PHE A 64 -1.40 7.17 -6.38
CA PHE A 64 -0.20 7.04 -7.22
C PHE A 64 0.83 6.06 -6.65
N ASN A 65 0.81 5.85 -5.34
CA ASN A 65 1.69 4.91 -4.65
C ASN A 65 0.85 3.91 -3.85
N THR A 66 0.29 2.90 -4.50
CA THR A 66 -0.60 1.90 -3.85
C THR A 66 0.14 0.91 -2.94
N ILE A 67 1.48 0.86 -3.04
CA ILE A 67 2.33 -0.07 -2.29
C ILE A 67 2.95 0.61 -1.06
N GLY A 68 2.92 1.95 -0.98
CA GLY A 68 3.59 2.70 0.08
C GLY A 68 5.10 2.56 0.02
N MET A 69 5.65 2.42 -1.19
CA MET A 69 7.09 2.34 -1.41
C MET A 69 7.71 3.74 -1.38
N GLN A 70 8.92 3.83 -0.85
CA GLN A 70 9.70 5.05 -0.97
C GLN A 70 10.00 5.31 -2.46
N PRO A 71 9.78 6.53 -2.98
CA PRO A 71 10.13 6.84 -4.35
C PRO A 71 11.64 6.81 -4.53
N HIS A 72 12.09 6.19 -5.62
CA HIS A 72 13.45 6.31 -6.09
C HIS A 72 13.58 7.61 -6.89
N ILE A 73 14.40 8.56 -6.40
CA ILE A 73 14.59 9.86 -7.04
C ILE A 73 15.81 9.77 -7.96
N PRO A 74 15.66 10.00 -9.29
CA PRO A 74 16.80 10.05 -10.19
C PRO A 74 17.79 11.15 -9.79
N PRO A 75 19.10 10.86 -9.72
CA PRO A 75 20.11 11.84 -9.29
C PRO A 75 20.39 12.93 -10.32
N THR A 76 19.92 12.74 -11.55
CA THR A 76 20.14 13.60 -12.73
C THR A 76 19.10 14.73 -12.84
N CYS A 77 17.95 14.60 -12.18
CA CYS A 77 16.87 15.59 -12.25
C CYS A 77 17.19 16.83 -11.41
N ARG A 78 16.76 18.00 -11.89
CA ARG A 78 16.93 19.26 -11.14
C ARG A 78 16.04 19.25 -9.91
N ALA A 79 16.51 19.87 -8.83
CA ALA A 79 15.75 19.97 -7.58
C ALA A 79 14.36 20.58 -7.76
N ASN A 80 14.22 21.60 -8.61
CA ASN A 80 12.93 22.25 -8.87
C ASN A 80 11.91 21.30 -9.54
N ASP A 81 12.37 20.47 -10.49
CA ASP A 81 11.51 19.51 -11.20
C ASP A 81 11.06 18.41 -10.23
N ILE A 82 11.98 17.91 -9.40
CA ILE A 82 11.71 16.96 -8.30
C ILE A 82 10.66 17.53 -7.33
N ILE A 83 10.80 18.81 -6.93
CA ILE A 83 9.86 19.48 -6.01
C ILE A 83 8.48 19.61 -6.65
N ALA A 84 8.42 20.08 -7.91
CA ALA A 84 7.17 20.23 -8.64
C ALA A 84 6.45 18.88 -8.80
N PHE A 85 7.18 17.86 -9.25
CA PHE A 85 6.66 16.50 -9.42
C PHE A 85 6.17 15.90 -8.09
N THR A 86 6.95 16.05 -7.01
CA THR A 86 6.56 15.59 -5.68
C THR A 86 5.27 16.26 -5.20
N ARG A 87 5.17 17.58 -5.37
CA ARG A 87 3.96 18.35 -5.04
C ARG A 87 2.74 17.87 -5.81
N LEU A 88 2.87 17.57 -7.10
CA LEU A 88 1.80 17.00 -7.90
C LEU A 88 1.34 15.63 -7.37
N ARG A 89 2.29 14.74 -7.00
CA ARG A 89 1.98 13.40 -6.47
C ARG A 89 1.24 13.43 -5.13
N ILE A 90 1.56 14.38 -4.26
CA ILE A 90 0.87 14.54 -2.97
C ILE A 90 -0.34 15.49 -3.05
N GLY A 91 -0.57 16.09 -4.22
CA GLY A 91 -1.71 16.97 -4.48
C GLY A 91 -1.56 18.40 -3.95
N HIS A 92 -0.35 18.78 -3.51
CA HIS A 92 -0.04 20.06 -2.87
C HIS A 92 0.32 21.14 -3.89
N THR A 93 -0.67 21.93 -4.31
CA THR A 93 -0.43 23.19 -5.03
C THR A 93 -1.02 24.35 -4.25
N MET A 94 -0.59 25.56 -4.57
CA MET A 94 -1.15 26.77 -3.95
C MET A 94 -2.67 26.85 -4.17
N ALA A 95 -3.15 26.50 -5.37
CA ALA A 95 -4.57 26.51 -5.71
C ALA A 95 -5.39 25.46 -4.93
N THR A 96 -4.82 24.28 -4.66
CA THR A 96 -5.57 23.18 -4.02
C THR A 96 -5.43 23.16 -2.50
N HIS A 97 -4.35 23.67 -1.92
CA HIS A 97 -4.01 23.53 -0.49
C HIS A 97 -3.93 24.83 0.31
N SER A 98 -3.95 26.01 -0.32
CA SER A 98 -3.92 27.30 0.41
C SER A 98 -5.05 27.44 1.43
N HIS A 99 -6.22 26.86 1.16
CA HIS A 99 -7.36 26.88 2.07
C HIS A 99 -7.08 26.28 3.45
N LEU A 100 -6.17 25.28 3.54
CA LEU A 100 -5.76 24.69 4.81
C LEU A 100 -4.95 25.66 5.66
N LEU A 101 -4.12 26.50 5.02
CA LEU A 101 -3.31 27.51 5.69
C LEU A 101 -4.16 28.71 6.12
N ASN A 102 -5.13 29.08 5.29
CA ASN A 102 -5.99 30.24 5.52
C ASN A 102 -7.23 29.92 6.35
N GLY A 103 -7.46 28.65 6.71
CA GLY A 103 -8.67 28.19 7.40
C GLY A 103 -9.96 28.41 6.61
N SER A 104 -9.86 28.52 5.27
CA SER A 104 -11.02 28.75 4.41
C SER A 104 -11.64 27.43 3.94
N ASN A 105 -12.83 27.53 3.35
CA ASN A 105 -13.45 26.37 2.71
C ASN A 105 -12.59 25.83 1.57
N ARG A 106 -12.71 24.52 1.32
CA ARG A 106 -12.06 23.87 0.19
C ARG A 106 -12.46 24.56 -1.12
N PRO A 107 -11.49 24.93 -1.98
CA PRO A 107 -11.78 25.65 -3.21
C PRO A 107 -12.59 24.77 -4.17
N ARG A 108 -13.49 25.42 -4.91
CA ARG A 108 -14.20 24.83 -6.04
C ARG A 108 -13.47 25.14 -7.33
N CYS A 109 -13.70 24.37 -8.38
CA CYS A 109 -13.16 24.72 -9.69
C CYS A 109 -13.93 25.92 -10.25
N GLU A 110 -13.22 26.99 -10.61
CA GLU A 110 -13.84 28.19 -11.20
C GLU A 110 -14.20 27.99 -12.68
N PHE A 111 -13.68 26.93 -13.29
CA PHE A 111 -13.79 26.69 -14.73
C PHE A 111 -14.85 25.65 -15.11
N CYS A 112 -15.43 24.92 -14.14
CA CYS A 112 -16.45 23.92 -14.39
C CYS A 112 -17.36 23.72 -13.17
N THR A 113 -18.40 22.90 -13.31
CA THR A 113 -19.41 22.63 -12.26
C THR A 113 -18.95 21.68 -11.17
N TYR A 114 -17.71 21.16 -11.23
CA TYR A 114 -17.21 20.17 -10.28
C TYR A 114 -16.95 20.78 -8.89
N SER A 115 -17.28 20.02 -7.84
CA SER A 115 -17.42 20.55 -6.48
C SER A 115 -16.12 20.77 -5.72
N SER A 116 -15.03 20.05 -6.04
CA SER A 116 -13.75 20.21 -5.33
C SER A 116 -12.57 20.38 -6.28
N LEU A 117 -11.82 21.46 -6.11
CA LEU A 117 -10.57 21.69 -6.84
C LEU A 117 -9.46 20.78 -6.27
N THR A 118 -9.00 19.84 -7.08
CA THR A 118 -7.89 18.93 -6.77
C THR A 118 -6.90 18.87 -7.93
N VAL A 119 -5.69 18.38 -7.69
CA VAL A 119 -4.70 18.18 -8.76
C VAL A 119 -5.22 17.16 -9.77
N LYS A 120 -5.78 16.03 -9.32
CA LYS A 120 -6.44 15.04 -10.20
C LYS A 120 -7.53 15.68 -11.06
N HIS A 121 -8.36 16.53 -10.47
CA HIS A 121 -9.40 17.22 -11.23
C HIS A 121 -8.81 18.06 -12.36
N LEU A 122 -7.76 18.85 -12.09
CA LEU A 122 -7.09 19.65 -13.12
C LEU A 122 -6.42 18.78 -14.20
N LEU A 123 -5.77 17.70 -13.78
CA LEU A 123 -4.97 16.83 -14.64
C LEU A 123 -5.78 15.85 -15.49
N ASP A 124 -6.97 15.41 -15.05
CA ASP A 124 -7.70 14.35 -15.75
C ASP A 124 -9.19 14.69 -16.00
N GLU A 125 -9.85 15.46 -15.14
CA GLU A 125 -11.32 15.50 -15.09
C GLU A 125 -11.92 16.82 -15.57
N CYS A 126 -11.19 17.94 -15.47
CA CYS A 126 -11.73 19.27 -15.72
C CYS A 126 -12.07 19.46 -17.19
N THR A 127 -13.34 19.74 -17.49
CA THR A 127 -13.84 19.88 -18.87
C THR A 127 -13.19 21.05 -19.61
N LYS A 128 -12.89 22.15 -18.90
CA LYS A 128 -12.24 23.33 -19.49
C LYS A 128 -10.87 23.02 -20.10
N PHE A 129 -10.13 22.10 -19.49
CA PHE A 129 -8.76 21.76 -19.92
C PHE A 129 -8.71 20.54 -20.84
N SER A 130 -9.84 19.92 -21.19
CA SER A 130 -9.88 18.71 -22.03
C SER A 130 -9.14 18.89 -23.37
N ALA A 131 -9.39 19.99 -24.08
CA ALA A 131 -8.69 20.24 -25.36
C ALA A 131 -7.16 20.34 -25.19
N THR A 132 -6.69 21.00 -24.11
CA THR A 132 -5.26 21.11 -23.80
C THR A 132 -4.65 19.75 -23.44
N ARG A 133 -5.36 18.93 -22.65
CA ARG A 133 -4.91 17.56 -22.33
C ARG A 133 -4.80 16.71 -23.57
N ASN A 134 -5.79 16.78 -24.46
CA ASN A 134 -5.78 16.03 -25.71
C ASN A 134 -4.62 16.43 -26.61
N SER A 135 -4.31 17.73 -26.68
CA SER A 135 -3.20 18.23 -27.50
C SER A 135 -1.82 17.86 -26.96
N LEU A 136 -1.66 17.66 -25.65
CA LEU A 136 -0.36 17.43 -25.02
C LEU A 136 -0.11 15.96 -24.66
N PHE A 137 -1.17 15.19 -24.38
CA PHE A 137 -1.10 13.85 -23.80
C PHE A 137 -2.04 12.85 -24.48
N ASP A 138 -2.58 13.16 -25.67
CA ASP A 138 -3.42 12.26 -26.47
C ASP A 138 -4.60 11.64 -25.69
N ASP A 139 -5.22 12.44 -24.82
CA ASP A 139 -6.35 12.06 -23.93
C ASP A 139 -6.01 10.91 -22.96
N GLN A 140 -4.72 10.61 -22.76
CA GLN A 140 -4.30 9.72 -21.68
C GLN A 140 -4.40 10.43 -20.33
N PRO A 141 -4.82 9.74 -19.25
CA PRO A 141 -4.81 10.32 -17.92
C PRO A 141 -3.39 10.78 -17.56
N ILE A 142 -3.20 12.09 -17.44
CA ILE A 142 -1.89 12.70 -17.13
C ILE A 142 -1.42 12.16 -15.79
N SER A 143 -2.34 11.89 -14.87
CA SER A 143 -2.04 11.34 -13.56
C SER A 143 -1.37 9.94 -13.60
N ASN A 144 -1.38 9.23 -14.74
CA ASN A 144 -0.60 8.02 -14.92
C ASN A 144 0.92 8.28 -14.87
N THR A 145 1.39 9.44 -15.35
CA THR A 145 2.82 9.81 -15.27
C THR A 145 3.27 9.98 -13.81
N LEU A 146 2.35 10.32 -12.91
CA LEU A 146 2.65 10.51 -11.49
C LEU A 146 2.87 9.20 -10.70
N LYS A 147 2.57 8.03 -11.30
CA LYS A 147 2.73 6.73 -10.62
C LYS A 147 4.19 6.40 -10.34
N ALA A 148 5.07 6.56 -11.34
CA ALA A 148 6.48 6.25 -11.24
C ALA A 148 7.33 7.52 -11.14
N PHE A 149 8.31 7.51 -10.24
CA PHE A 149 9.28 8.58 -10.07
C PHE A 149 10.49 8.31 -11.00
N SER A 150 10.33 8.63 -12.29
CA SER A 150 11.34 8.42 -13.34
C SER A 150 11.70 9.73 -14.02
N GLU A 151 12.89 9.80 -14.64
CA GLU A 151 13.32 10.98 -15.39
C GLU A 151 12.32 11.34 -16.50
N GLU A 152 11.82 10.35 -17.24
CA GLU A 152 10.81 10.54 -18.28
C GLU A 152 9.58 11.26 -17.71
N ASN A 153 9.04 10.77 -16.59
CA ASN A 153 7.80 11.31 -16.01
C ASN A 153 8.00 12.69 -15.38
N ILE A 154 9.20 13.00 -14.89
CA ILE A 154 9.52 14.30 -14.28
C ILE A 154 9.62 15.39 -15.36
N HIS A 155 10.04 15.04 -16.57
CA HIS A 155 10.24 15.97 -17.67
C HIS A 155 9.08 16.03 -18.68
N LYS A 156 8.03 15.23 -18.46
CA LYS A 156 6.78 15.20 -19.26
C LYS A 156 5.81 16.27 -18.79
#